data_AF-A0A553V4H9-F1
#
_entry.id   AF-A0A553V4H9-F1
#
_cell.length_a   1.000
_cell.length_b   1.000
_cell.length_c   1.000
_cell.angle_alpha   90.00
_cell.angle_beta   90.00
_cell.angle_gamma   90.00
#
_symmetry.space_group_name_H-M   'P 1'
#
loop_
_entity.id
_entity.type
_entity.pdbx_description
1 polymer ?
#
loop_
_entity_poly.entity_id
_entity_poly.type
_entity_poly.pdbx_seq_one_letter_code
_entity_poly.pdbx_strand_id
1 'polypeptide(L)'
;MSLAAMRGVLVVASAGNDNQPRLTSPAANTANFLLSSNDLISVGSIDAGDVKSSFSNYAYSLKLVAPGERIYTAVPNNQVGYWSGTSFAVPMVSGALALALGQGADADSLPSKLASGSDDILGFNKNYTHQLGSERLDLGKFLKSLNSGFKWF
;
A
#
# COMPACT_ATOMS: atom_id res chain seq x y z
N MET A 1 11.86 5.36 -17.21
CA MET A 1 10.73 5.99 -16.48
C MET A 1 9.44 5.71 -17.23
N SER A 2 8.36 5.30 -16.55
CA SER A 2 7.04 5.16 -17.19
C SER A 2 6.47 6.52 -17.60
N LEU A 3 5.46 6.54 -18.47
CA LEU A 3 4.69 7.75 -18.76
C LEU A 3 4.09 8.38 -17.49
N ALA A 4 3.63 7.55 -16.55
CA ALA A 4 3.11 8.01 -15.26
C ALA A 4 4.16 8.77 -14.44
N ALA A 5 5.36 8.19 -14.31
CA ALA A 5 6.50 8.81 -13.63
C ALA A 5 6.87 10.18 -14.20
N MET A 6 6.99 10.29 -15.53
CA MET A 6 7.31 11.54 -16.22
C MET A 6 6.23 12.63 -16.04
N ARG A 7 5.06 12.26 -15.52
CA ARG A 7 3.93 13.16 -15.27
C ARG A 7 3.65 13.35 -13.78
N GLY A 8 4.50 12.85 -12.88
CA GLY A 8 4.30 12.93 -11.43
C GLY A 8 3.08 12.12 -10.95
N VAL A 9 2.71 11.06 -11.68
CA VAL A 9 1.55 10.21 -11.36
C VAL A 9 2.02 8.97 -10.61
N LEU A 10 1.54 8.82 -9.38
CA LEU A 10 1.72 7.61 -8.59
C LEU A 10 0.73 6.52 -9.02
N VAL A 11 1.23 5.31 -9.22
CA VAL A 11 0.41 4.13 -9.53
C VAL A 11 0.39 3.23 -8.31
N VAL A 12 -0.80 2.89 -7.81
CA VAL A 12 -0.97 1.95 -6.70
C VAL A 12 -1.64 0.68 -7.22
N ALA A 13 -1.03 -0.48 -6.95
CA ALA A 13 -1.44 -1.74 -7.54
C ALA A 13 -1.53 -2.87 -6.51
N SER A 14 -2.55 -3.72 -6.64
CA SER A 14 -2.78 -4.86 -5.76
C SER A 14 -1.76 -5.98 -5.99
N ALA A 15 -1.29 -6.61 -4.92
CA ALA A 15 -0.34 -7.72 -4.98
C ALA A 15 -0.91 -9.00 -5.65
N GLY A 16 -2.22 -9.20 -5.60
CA GLY A 16 -2.92 -10.41 -6.03
C GLY A 16 -3.40 -11.26 -4.85
N ASN A 17 -4.31 -12.20 -5.11
CA ASN A 17 -5.12 -12.89 -4.07
C ASN A 17 -4.98 -14.42 -4.10
N ASP A 18 -3.81 -14.94 -4.45
CA ASP A 18 -3.57 -16.38 -4.69
C ASP A 18 -2.73 -17.06 -3.59
N ASN A 19 -2.34 -16.31 -2.55
CA ASN A 19 -1.38 -16.70 -1.51
C ASN A 19 -0.04 -17.22 -2.06
N GLN A 20 0.54 -16.48 -3.01
CA GLN A 20 1.76 -16.87 -3.71
C GLN A 20 2.92 -15.95 -3.36
N PRO A 21 4.18 -16.47 -3.34
CA PRO A 21 5.39 -15.68 -3.17
C PRO A 21 5.76 -14.92 -4.47
N ARG A 22 4.77 -14.30 -5.12
CA ARG A 22 4.92 -13.49 -6.33
C ARG A 22 3.83 -12.43 -6.38
N LEU A 23 4.11 -11.29 -7.00
CA LEU A 23 3.11 -10.28 -7.31
C LEU A 23 2.48 -10.55 -8.68
N THR A 24 1.26 -10.06 -8.91
CA THR A 24 0.62 -10.06 -10.23
C THR A 24 0.85 -8.73 -10.96
N SER A 25 0.85 -8.72 -12.30
CA SER A 25 0.91 -7.47 -13.07
C SER A 25 -0.35 -6.62 -12.79
N PRO A 26 -0.25 -5.28 -12.64
CA PRO A 26 0.96 -4.48 -12.81
C PRO A 26 1.88 -4.40 -11.59
N ALA A 27 1.45 -4.84 -10.40
CA ALA A 27 2.26 -4.76 -9.16
C ALA A 27 3.62 -5.48 -9.25
N ALA A 28 3.72 -6.55 -10.04
CA ALA A 28 4.99 -7.24 -10.31
C ALA A 28 6.06 -6.36 -10.99
N ASN A 29 5.65 -5.27 -11.63
CA ASN A 29 6.56 -4.37 -12.30
C ASN A 29 7.31 -3.44 -11.32
N THR A 30 7.05 -3.50 -10.00
CA THR A 30 7.83 -2.74 -9.00
C THR A 30 9.30 -3.13 -8.98
N ALA A 31 9.63 -4.35 -9.42
CA ALA A 31 10.99 -4.84 -9.55
C ALA A 31 11.65 -4.47 -10.89
N ASN A 32 10.92 -3.83 -11.81
CA ASN A 32 11.46 -3.50 -13.12
C ASN A 32 12.33 -2.23 -13.05
N PHE A 33 13.62 -2.38 -13.37
CA PHE A 33 14.63 -1.31 -13.36
C PHE A 33 14.35 -0.16 -14.35
N LEU A 34 13.44 -0.36 -15.32
CA LEU A 34 13.02 0.68 -16.28
C LEU A 34 11.95 1.63 -15.73
N LEU A 35 11.27 1.23 -14.66
CA LEU A 35 10.46 2.12 -13.83
C LEU A 35 11.38 2.69 -12.76
N SER A 36 11.26 3.99 -12.46
CA SER A 36 11.83 4.41 -11.18
C SER A 36 11.04 3.61 -10.14
N SER A 37 11.74 2.92 -9.24
CA SER A 37 11.13 2.04 -8.25
C SER A 37 10.23 2.78 -7.25
N ASN A 38 10.04 4.09 -7.44
CA ASN A 38 9.23 4.99 -6.65
C ASN A 38 7.80 5.15 -7.20
N ASP A 39 7.57 4.96 -8.50
CA ASP A 39 6.28 5.39 -9.12
C ASP A 39 5.16 4.35 -9.02
N LEU A 40 5.53 3.09 -8.78
CA LEU A 40 4.60 1.98 -8.62
C LEU A 40 4.65 1.45 -7.19
N ILE A 41 3.51 1.49 -6.52
CA ILE A 41 3.34 1.12 -5.12
C ILE A 41 2.51 -0.16 -5.07
N SER A 42 3.16 -1.30 -4.81
CA SER A 42 2.50 -2.60 -4.68
C SER A 42 1.98 -2.81 -3.25
N VAL A 43 0.70 -3.16 -3.13
CA VAL A 43 0.00 -3.23 -1.85
C VAL A 43 -0.54 -4.64 -1.60
N GLY A 44 -0.09 -5.26 -0.51
CA GLY A 44 -0.65 -6.50 0.03
C GLY A 44 -1.75 -6.25 1.06
N SER A 45 -2.39 -7.34 1.50
CA SER A 45 -3.52 -7.30 2.44
C SER A 45 -3.15 -7.91 3.78
N ILE A 46 -3.57 -7.25 4.85
CA ILE A 46 -3.62 -7.77 6.23
C ILE A 46 -5.05 -7.77 6.75
N ASP A 47 -5.29 -8.56 7.79
CA ASP A 47 -6.51 -8.52 8.59
C ASP A 47 -6.44 -7.50 9.74
N ALA A 48 -7.49 -7.44 10.56
CA ALA A 48 -7.58 -6.52 11.69
C ALA A 48 -6.64 -6.87 12.85
N GLY A 49 -6.02 -8.06 12.84
CA GLY A 49 -5.01 -8.51 13.80
C GLY A 49 -3.58 -8.31 13.30
N ASP A 50 -3.41 -7.51 12.24
CA ASP A 50 -2.14 -7.27 11.56
C ASP A 50 -1.48 -8.52 10.96
N VAL A 51 -2.23 -9.61 10.78
CA VAL A 51 -1.73 -10.81 10.13
C VAL A 51 -1.93 -10.69 8.62
N LYS A 52 -0.95 -11.10 7.82
CA LYS A 52 -1.07 -11.20 6.36
C LYS A 52 -2.33 -12.02 6.04
N SER A 53 -3.25 -11.42 5.29
CA SER A 53 -4.46 -12.10 4.86
C SER A 53 -4.11 -13.41 4.16
N SER A 54 -4.85 -14.46 4.46
CA SER A 54 -4.55 -15.82 3.99
C SER A 54 -4.45 -15.90 2.46
N PHE A 55 -5.19 -15.05 1.74
CA PHE A 55 -5.17 -14.94 0.27
C PHE A 55 -4.09 -14.00 -0.27
N SER A 56 -3.52 -13.09 0.51
CA SER A 56 -2.63 -12.06 -0.03
C SER A 56 -1.36 -12.66 -0.60
N ASN A 57 -1.04 -12.32 -1.85
CA ASN A 57 0.29 -12.52 -2.39
C ASN A 57 1.33 -11.67 -1.62
N TYR A 58 2.58 -12.12 -1.65
CA TYR A 58 3.70 -11.51 -0.93
C TYR A 58 5.00 -11.66 -1.74
N ALA A 59 5.96 -10.75 -1.52
CA ALA A 59 7.24 -10.76 -2.23
C ALA A 59 8.24 -9.81 -1.56
N TYR A 60 9.53 -10.06 -1.74
CA TYR A 60 10.58 -9.11 -1.34
C TYR A 60 10.49 -7.75 -2.05
N SER A 61 9.82 -7.69 -3.20
CA SER A 61 9.55 -6.47 -3.97
C SER A 61 8.20 -5.80 -3.65
N LEU A 62 7.44 -6.34 -2.68
CA LEU A 62 6.23 -5.69 -2.18
C LEU A 62 6.59 -4.38 -1.48
N LYS A 63 5.81 -3.31 -1.67
CA LYS A 63 6.12 -2.01 -1.05
C LYS A 63 5.60 -1.88 0.36
N LEU A 64 4.35 -2.30 0.61
CA LEU A 64 3.73 -2.27 1.93
C LEU A 64 2.46 -3.14 1.93
N VAL A 65 1.88 -3.30 3.12
CA VAL A 65 0.55 -3.88 3.31
C VAL A 65 -0.41 -2.87 3.93
N ALA A 66 -1.69 -3.06 3.70
CA ALA A 66 -2.75 -2.29 4.35
C ALA A 66 -3.95 -3.20 4.64
N PRO A 67 -4.89 -2.79 5.51
CA PRO A 67 -6.10 -3.57 5.76
C PRO A 67 -6.87 -3.83 4.47
N GLY A 68 -7.08 -5.10 4.15
CA GLY A 68 -7.79 -5.53 2.94
C GLY A 68 -8.72 -6.72 3.18
N GLU A 69 -8.76 -7.25 4.39
CA GLU A 69 -9.63 -8.36 4.76
C GLU A 69 -10.78 -7.89 5.65
N ARG A 70 -11.99 -8.33 5.31
CA ARG A 70 -13.24 -7.94 5.98
C ARG A 70 -13.41 -6.43 6.06
N ILE A 71 -13.20 -5.75 4.95
CA ILE A 71 -13.42 -4.31 4.81
C ILE A 71 -14.90 -4.05 4.60
N TYR A 72 -15.49 -3.22 5.46
CA TYR A 72 -16.86 -2.75 5.30
C TYR A 72 -16.93 -1.71 4.19
N THR A 73 -17.68 -1.99 3.13
CA THR A 73 -17.67 -1.19 1.91
C THR A 73 -19.02 -1.18 1.21
N ALA A 74 -19.19 -0.23 0.29
CA ALA A 74 -20.33 -0.17 -0.60
C ALA A 74 -20.29 -1.31 -1.63
N VAL A 75 -21.45 -1.91 -1.88
CA VAL A 75 -21.66 -2.93 -2.90
C VAL A 75 -22.85 -2.53 -3.78
N PRO A 76 -23.01 -3.10 -4.98
CA PRO A 76 -24.12 -2.73 -5.88
C PRO A 76 -25.50 -2.80 -5.20
N ASN A 77 -26.46 -2.06 -5.77
CA ASN A 77 -27.84 -2.00 -5.30
C ASN A 77 -28.03 -1.28 -3.95
N ASN A 78 -27.28 -0.19 -3.71
CA ASN A 78 -27.37 0.65 -2.51
C ASN A 78 -27.21 -0.14 -1.21
N GLN A 79 -26.29 -1.11 -1.23
CA GLN A 79 -26.01 -2.00 -0.11
C GLN A 79 -24.60 -1.77 0.42
N VAL A 80 -24.38 -2.30 1.62
CA VAL A 80 -23.11 -2.28 2.32
C VAL A 80 -22.82 -3.69 2.82
N GLY A 81 -21.55 -4.07 2.82
CA GLY A 81 -21.16 -5.41 3.24
C GLY A 81 -19.66 -5.53 3.46
N TYR A 82 -19.24 -6.69 3.95
CA TYR A 82 -17.83 -7.00 4.12
C TYR A 82 -17.27 -7.68 2.89
N TRP A 83 -16.15 -7.18 2.38
CA TRP A 83 -15.38 -7.78 1.31
C TRP A 83 -13.92 -7.93 1.69
N SER A 84 -13.25 -8.88 1.05
CA SER A 84 -11.83 -9.17 1.27
C SER A 84 -11.09 -9.21 -0.06
N GLY A 85 -9.88 -8.66 -0.07
CA GLY A 85 -8.99 -8.67 -1.22
C GLY A 85 -7.92 -7.58 -1.12
N THR A 86 -6.77 -7.82 -1.75
CA THR A 86 -5.73 -6.78 -1.93
C THR A 86 -6.28 -5.57 -2.68
N SER A 87 -7.33 -5.75 -3.50
CA SER A 87 -8.10 -4.68 -4.14
C SER A 87 -8.73 -3.69 -3.15
N PHE A 88 -8.98 -4.07 -1.90
CA PHE A 88 -9.52 -3.20 -0.85
C PHE A 88 -8.43 -2.56 0.01
N ALA A 89 -7.22 -3.14 0.03
CA ALA A 89 -6.04 -2.51 0.63
C ALA A 89 -5.51 -1.34 -0.22
N VAL A 90 -5.50 -1.49 -1.56
CA VAL A 90 -5.08 -0.46 -2.52
C VAL A 90 -5.73 0.91 -2.28
N PRO A 91 -7.07 1.06 -2.20
CA PRO A 91 -7.69 2.36 -2.01
C PRO A 91 -7.34 3.03 -0.68
N MET A 92 -6.96 2.27 0.37
CA MET A 92 -6.47 2.88 1.62
C MET A 92 -5.14 3.60 1.41
N VAL A 93 -4.21 2.95 0.72
CA VAL A 93 -2.90 3.55 0.37
C VAL A 93 -3.08 4.72 -0.60
N SER A 94 -3.92 4.56 -1.63
CA SER A 94 -4.24 5.64 -2.57
C SER A 94 -4.85 6.86 -1.87
N GLY A 95 -5.76 6.65 -0.91
CA GLY A 95 -6.36 7.73 -0.13
C GLY A 95 -5.34 8.45 0.76
N ALA A 96 -4.43 7.72 1.40
CA ALA A 96 -3.34 8.31 2.16
C ALA A 96 -2.44 9.21 1.29
N LEU A 97 -2.02 8.69 0.13
CA LEU A 97 -1.24 9.45 -0.84
C LEU A 97 -1.98 10.69 -1.35
N ALA A 98 -3.26 10.56 -1.69
CA ALA A 98 -4.08 11.69 -2.13
C ALA A 98 -4.20 12.77 -1.05
N LEU A 99 -4.34 12.38 0.22
CA LEU A 99 -4.35 13.33 1.33
C LEU A 99 -3.01 14.06 1.49
N ALA A 100 -1.88 13.36 1.30
CA ALA A 100 -0.55 13.98 1.34
C ALA A 100 -0.35 14.96 0.17
N LEU A 101 -0.72 14.55 -1.06
CA LEU A 101 -0.69 15.41 -2.25
C LEU A 101 -1.57 16.65 -2.07
N GLY A 102 -2.77 16.49 -1.52
CA GLY A 102 -3.68 17.60 -1.21
C GLY A 102 -3.13 18.60 -0.19
N GLN A 103 -2.12 18.20 0.58
CA GLN A 103 -1.38 19.07 1.51
C GLN A 103 -0.10 19.66 0.90
N GLY A 104 0.12 19.48 -0.41
CA GLY A 104 1.28 20.02 -1.12
C GLY A 104 2.54 19.19 -0.98
N ALA A 105 2.45 17.93 -0.55
CA ALA A 105 3.59 17.03 -0.58
C ALA A 105 4.01 16.74 -2.04
N ASP A 106 5.32 16.65 -2.26
CA ASP A 106 5.89 16.28 -3.55
C ASP A 106 5.70 14.78 -3.81
N ALA A 107 5.11 14.42 -4.95
CA ALA A 107 4.76 13.05 -5.32
C ALA A 107 5.98 12.12 -5.29
N ASP A 108 7.14 12.61 -5.76
CA ASP A 108 8.38 11.83 -5.84
C ASP A 108 8.91 11.45 -4.44
N SER A 109 8.58 12.24 -3.42
CA SER A 109 8.99 11.98 -2.04
C SER A 109 8.11 10.93 -1.34
N LEU A 110 6.84 10.80 -1.74
CA LEU A 110 5.84 10.03 -1.01
C LEU A 110 6.15 8.53 -0.83
N PRO A 111 6.73 7.81 -1.81
CA PRO A 111 7.08 6.41 -1.64
C PRO A 111 8.06 6.18 -0.48
N SER A 112 9.05 7.07 -0.33
CA SER A 112 10.01 7.00 0.78
C SER A 112 9.37 7.35 2.13
N LYS A 113 8.41 8.28 2.12
CA LYS A 113 7.65 8.73 3.30
C LYS A 113 6.65 7.69 3.78
N LEU A 114 6.02 6.95 2.86
CA LEU A 114 5.20 5.79 3.17
C LEU A 114 6.03 4.73 3.90
N ALA A 115 7.22 4.42 3.37
CA ALA A 115 8.07 3.40 3.96
C ALA A 115 8.55 3.78 5.37
N SER A 116 8.96 5.03 5.60
CA SER A 116 9.39 5.49 6.93
C SER A 116 8.24 5.75 7.90
N GLY A 117 7.02 5.90 7.40
CA GLY A 117 5.81 6.14 8.16
C GLY A 117 4.93 4.91 8.35
N SER A 118 5.44 3.70 8.08
CA SER A 118 4.71 2.45 8.29
C SER A 118 4.90 1.92 9.73
N ASP A 119 4.02 1.01 10.13
CA ASP A 119 4.04 0.38 11.45
C ASP A 119 4.58 -1.05 11.38
N ASP A 120 5.34 -1.42 12.42
CA ASP A 120 5.96 -2.74 12.52
C ASP A 120 4.91 -3.78 12.96
N ILE A 121 4.71 -4.78 12.11
CA ILE A 121 3.82 -5.93 12.31
C ILE A 121 4.57 -7.26 12.13
N LEU A 122 5.91 -7.25 12.08
CA LEU A 122 6.73 -8.44 11.88
C LEU A 122 6.49 -9.49 12.97
N GLY A 123 6.19 -9.05 14.19
CA GLY A 123 5.84 -9.93 15.31
C GLY A 123 4.68 -10.89 15.01
N PHE A 124 3.71 -10.45 14.19
CA PHE A 124 2.54 -11.21 13.75
C PHE A 124 2.80 -12.01 12.46
N ASN A 125 3.88 -11.69 11.74
CA ASN A 125 4.15 -12.16 10.37
C ASN A 125 5.53 -12.77 10.19
N LYS A 126 6.08 -13.42 11.21
CA LYS A 126 7.46 -13.96 11.20
C LYS A 126 7.78 -14.84 9.98
N ASN A 127 6.79 -15.57 9.46
CA ASN A 127 6.95 -16.43 8.27
C ASN A 127 7.15 -15.65 6.96
N TYR A 128 6.91 -14.34 6.96
CA TYR A 128 6.96 -13.45 5.79
C TYR A 128 7.98 -12.32 5.99
N THR A 129 9.02 -12.56 6.80
CA THR A 129 10.09 -11.59 7.07
C THR A 129 10.64 -11.01 5.76
N HIS A 130 10.64 -9.67 5.65
CA HIS A 130 11.02 -8.91 4.45
C HIS A 130 10.16 -9.11 3.20
N GLN A 131 9.04 -9.84 3.28
CA GLN A 131 8.15 -10.11 2.15
C GLN A 131 6.84 -9.29 2.19
N LEU A 132 6.67 -8.47 3.23
CA LEU A 132 5.55 -7.55 3.41
C LEU A 132 5.93 -6.07 3.19
N GLY A 133 7.07 -5.84 2.53
CA GLY A 133 7.58 -4.51 2.23
C GLY A 133 7.99 -3.73 3.48
N SER A 134 7.61 -2.46 3.52
CA SER A 134 7.74 -1.57 4.68
C SER A 134 6.70 -1.82 5.77
N GLU A 135 5.94 -2.91 5.65
CA GLU A 135 4.95 -3.36 6.62
C GLU A 135 3.66 -2.54 6.55
N ARG A 136 2.98 -2.26 7.66
CA ARG A 136 1.61 -1.76 7.63
C ARG A 136 1.54 -0.25 7.39
N LEU A 137 0.68 0.19 6.48
CA LEU A 137 0.28 1.60 6.39
C LEU A 137 -0.21 2.13 7.75
N ASP A 138 0.47 3.14 8.29
CA ASP A 138 0.00 3.97 9.40
C ASP A 138 -0.18 5.40 8.92
N LEU A 139 -1.43 5.83 8.78
CA LEU A 139 -1.74 7.17 8.28
C LEU A 139 -1.17 8.28 9.16
N GLY A 140 -1.17 8.10 10.49
CA GLY A 140 -0.70 9.11 11.43
C GLY A 140 0.82 9.27 11.38
N LYS A 141 1.57 8.16 11.37
CA LYS A 141 3.03 8.17 11.20
C LYS A 141 3.43 8.66 9.81
N PHE A 142 2.73 8.21 8.76
CA PHE A 142 2.94 8.68 7.39
C PHE A 142 2.78 10.19 7.26
N LEU A 143 1.68 10.77 7.73
CA LEU A 143 1.48 12.22 7.63
C LEU A 143 2.49 13.02 8.46
N LYS A 144 2.88 12.51 9.65
CA LYS A 144 3.96 13.11 10.45
C LYS A 144 5.32 13.05 9.75
N SER A 145 5.57 12.03 8.93
CA SER A 145 6.85 11.88 8.22
C SER A 145 7.03 12.92 7.12
N LEU A 146 5.97 13.58 6.66
CA LEU A 146 6.00 14.55 5.56
C LEU A 146 6.79 15.84 5.86
N ASN A 147 7.27 16.08 7.09
CA ASN A 147 7.93 17.33 7.53
C ASN A 147 7.11 18.61 7.24
N SER A 148 5.87 18.49 6.82
CA SER A 148 4.90 19.57 6.76
C SER A 148 4.43 19.84 8.18
N GLY A 149 4.16 21.10 8.53
CA GLY A 149 3.67 21.53 9.85
C GLY A 149 2.24 21.04 10.15
N PHE A 150 2.03 19.72 10.07
CA PHE A 150 0.76 19.03 10.24
C PHE A 150 0.26 19.25 11.66
N LYS A 151 -0.71 20.14 11.77
CA LYS A 151 -1.52 20.30 12.97
C LYS A 151 -2.81 19.52 12.73
N TRP A 152 -3.11 18.59 13.62
CA TRP A 152 -4.49 18.13 13.76
C TRP A 152 -5.34 19.37 14.02
N PHE A 153 -6.48 19.45 13.33
CA PHE A 153 -7.44 20.56 13.34
C PHE A 153 -7.60 21.21 14.71
#